data_AF-A0A7V1MG05-F1
#
_entry.id   AF-A0A7V1MG05-F1
#
_cell.length_a   1.000
_cell.length_b   1.000
_cell.length_c   1.000
_cell.angle_alpha   90.00
_cell.angle_beta   90.00
_cell.angle_gamma   90.00
#
_symmetry.space_group_name_H-M   'P 1'
#
loop_
_entity.id
_entity.type
_entity.pdbx_description
1 polymer ?
#
loop_
_entity_poly.entity_id
_entity_poly.type
_entity_poly.pdbx_seq_one_letter_code
_entity_poly.pdbx_strand_id
1 'polypeptide(L)'
;MERSHRTDDEEFYVPLLGQIGDVPSLLAAASGWQAYYNLRRAHGGKGMEGKTPYEKLVELGYDVPEEFALFPVVLLDTVSTSWQLETGNDLLAHYKL
;
A
#
# COMPACT_ATOMS: atom_id res chain seq x y z
N MET A 1 8.54 -3.75 5.73
CA MET A 1 7.87 -4.19 4.50
C MET A 1 7.10 -5.48 4.72
N GLU A 2 7.75 -6.56 5.16
CA GLU A 2 7.10 -7.87 5.36
C GLU A 2 5.78 -7.85 6.16
N ARG A 3 5.74 -7.11 7.28
CA ARG A 3 4.52 -6.99 8.09
C ARG A 3 3.37 -6.26 7.35
N SER A 4 3.69 -5.28 6.50
CA SER A 4 2.65 -4.57 5.75
C SER A 4 2.03 -5.46 4.69
N HIS A 5 2.87 -6.22 3.96
CA HIS A 5 2.38 -7.19 2.97
C HIS A 5 1.43 -8.20 3.61
N ARG A 6 1.80 -8.76 4.77
CA ARG A 6 0.91 -9.66 5.49
C ARG A 6 -0.40 -9.00 5.93
N THR A 7 -0.36 -7.73 6.33
CA THR A 7 -1.58 -6.98 6.67
C THR A 7 -2.49 -6.79 5.46
N ASP A 8 -1.93 -6.49 4.29
CA ASP A 8 -2.71 -6.42 3.05
C ASP A 8 -3.32 -7.79 2.71
N ASP A 9 -2.57 -8.89 2.89
CA ASP A 9 -3.07 -10.25 2.69
C ASP A 9 -4.24 -10.58 3.63
N GLU A 10 -4.05 -10.39 4.93
CA GLU A 10 -4.99 -10.82 5.97
C GLU A 10 -6.25 -9.94 6.05
N GLU A 11 -6.10 -8.62 5.85
CA GLU A 11 -7.17 -7.65 6.13
C GLU A 11 -7.80 -7.05 4.88
N PHE A 12 -7.13 -7.13 3.71
CA PHE A 12 -7.68 -6.65 2.45
C PHE A 12 -7.96 -7.79 1.46
N TYR A 13 -6.94 -8.57 1.10
CA TYR A 13 -7.06 -9.55 0.02
C TYR A 13 -7.95 -10.75 0.40
N VAL A 14 -7.65 -11.42 1.52
CA VAL A 14 -8.42 -12.60 1.95
C VAL A 14 -9.92 -12.30 2.14
N PRO A 15 -10.33 -11.17 2.76
CA PRO A 15 -11.75 -10.89 2.96
C PRO A 15 -12.50 -10.44 1.69
N LEU A 16 -11.84 -9.72 0.77
CA LEU A 16 -12.52 -9.00 -0.31
C LEU A 16 -12.33 -9.61 -1.71
N LEU A 17 -11.20 -10.28 -1.99
CA LEU A 17 -10.92 -10.77 -3.35
C LEU A 17 -11.97 -11.75 -3.88
N GLY A 18 -12.59 -12.55 -3.01
CA GLY A 18 -13.65 -13.47 -3.42
C GLY A 18 -14.92 -12.78 -3.95
N GLN A 19 -15.07 -11.48 -3.73
CA GLN A 19 -16.23 -10.66 -4.13
C GLN A 19 -15.90 -9.68 -5.27
N ILE A 20 -14.63 -9.54 -5.64
CA ILE A 20 -14.15 -8.60 -6.65
C ILE A 20 -14.01 -9.34 -7.99
N GLY A 21 -14.89 -9.03 -8.94
CA GLY A 21 -14.92 -9.69 -10.25
C GLY A 21 -14.22 -8.93 -11.38
N ASP A 22 -13.85 -7.67 -11.16
CA ASP A 22 -13.32 -6.79 -12.20
C ASP A 22 -12.34 -5.74 -11.63
N VAL A 23 -11.57 -5.16 -12.54
CA VAL A 23 -10.51 -4.19 -12.24
C VAL A 23 -11.05 -2.88 -11.62
N PRO A 24 -12.12 -2.24 -12.14
CA PRO A 24 -12.73 -1.10 -11.47
C PRO A 24 -13.14 -1.37 -10.02
N SER A 25 -13.78 -2.52 -9.76
CA SER A 25 -14.15 -2.95 -8.41
C SER A 25 -12.94 -3.15 -7.50
N LEU A 26 -11.85 -3.72 -8.05
CA LEU A 26 -10.57 -3.84 -7.34
C LEU A 26 -10.00 -2.48 -6.96
N LEU A 27 -9.95 -1.54 -7.90
CA LEU A 27 -9.43 -0.18 -7.68
C LEU A 27 -10.24 0.57 -6.63
N ALA A 28 -11.57 0.44 -6.65
CA ALA A 28 -12.44 1.05 -5.66
C ALA A 28 -12.19 0.48 -4.25
N ALA A 29 -12.12 -0.85 -4.13
CA ALA A 29 -11.84 -1.52 -2.87
C ALA A 29 -10.44 -1.16 -2.33
N ALA A 30 -9.42 -1.17 -3.19
CA ALA A 30 -8.06 -0.80 -2.82
C ALA A 30 -7.94 0.67 -2.41
N SER A 31 -8.68 1.58 -3.06
CA SER A 31 -8.72 3.00 -2.66
C SER A 31 -9.33 3.17 -1.27
N GLY A 32 -10.40 2.42 -0.98
CA GLY A 32 -11.00 2.38 0.36
C GLY A 32 -10.05 1.80 1.41
N TRP A 33 -9.33 0.73 1.06
CA TRP A 33 -8.31 0.14 1.92
C TRP A 33 -7.17 1.12 2.24
N GLN A 34 -6.64 1.82 1.23
CA GLN A 34 -5.59 2.82 1.39
C GLN A 34 -6.03 3.95 2.34
N ALA A 35 -7.23 4.47 2.15
CA ALA A 35 -7.80 5.50 3.03
C ALA A 35 -7.95 4.99 4.47
N TYR A 36 -8.52 3.79 4.64
CA TYR A 36 -8.67 3.17 5.97
C TYR A 36 -7.31 2.95 6.64
N TYR A 37 -6.34 2.39 5.94
CA TYR A 37 -5.01 2.08 6.45
C TYR A 37 -4.28 3.33 6.98
N ASN A 38 -4.39 4.45 6.25
CA ASN A 38 -3.69 5.69 6.57
C ASN A 38 -4.41 6.59 7.58
N LEU A 39 -5.75 6.57 7.59
CA LEU A 39 -6.54 7.51 8.40
C LEU A 39 -7.20 6.89 9.63
N ARG A 40 -7.43 5.56 9.65
CA ARG A 40 -8.31 4.93 10.64
C ARG A 40 -7.76 3.66 11.28
N ARG A 41 -6.88 2.93 10.59
CA ARG A 41 -6.31 1.70 11.11
C ARG A 41 -5.25 2.00 12.17
N ALA A 42 -5.37 1.40 13.34
CA ALA A 42 -4.36 1.49 14.39
C ALA A 42 -3.09 0.69 14.01
N HIS A 43 -1.91 1.24 14.26
CA HIS A 43 -0.63 0.56 13.95
C HIS A 43 0.17 0.23 15.20
N GLY A 44 0.49 -1.07 15.35
CA GLY A 44 1.38 -1.59 16.39
C GLY A 44 2.87 -1.59 16.01
N GLY A 45 3.27 -0.76 15.05
CA GLY A 45 4.68 -0.59 14.68
C GLY A 45 5.48 0.13 15.79
N LYS A 46 6.80 -0.04 15.82
CA LYS A 46 7.66 0.67 16.76
C LYS A 46 7.47 2.19 16.60
N GLY A 47 7.15 2.89 17.69
CA GLY A 47 6.94 4.34 17.69
C GLY A 47 5.59 4.81 17.13
N MET A 48 4.70 3.87 16.75
CA MET A 48 3.33 4.20 16.33
C MET A 48 2.38 4.32 17.52
N GLU A 49 2.57 3.54 18.59
CA GLU A 49 1.74 3.61 19.81
C GLU A 49 0.23 3.46 19.54
N GLY A 50 -0.14 2.71 18.49
CA GLY A 50 -1.54 2.55 18.08
C GLY A 50 -2.08 3.66 17.18
N LYS A 51 -1.30 4.72 16.93
CA LYS A 51 -1.67 5.82 16.05
C LYS A 51 -1.77 5.37 14.60
N THR A 52 -2.56 6.09 13.82
CA THR A 52 -2.60 5.98 12.36
C THR A 52 -1.35 6.64 11.75
N PRO A 53 -0.99 6.32 10.49
CA PRO A 53 0.09 7.00 9.79
C PRO A 53 -0.14 8.51 9.72
N TYR A 54 -1.39 8.94 9.52
CA TYR A 54 -1.74 10.35 9.51
C TYR A 54 -1.60 11.02 10.89
N GLU A 55 -2.10 10.39 11.96
CA GLU A 55 -1.90 10.91 13.32
C GLU A 55 -0.41 11.03 13.67
N LYS A 56 0.40 10.06 13.24
CA LYS A 56 1.85 10.12 13.43
C LYS A 56 2.48 11.26 12.61
N LEU A 57 2.00 11.51 11.41
CA LEU A 57 2.43 12.63 10.57
C LEU A 57 2.14 13.98 11.24
N VAL A 58 0.92 14.16 11.77
CA VAL A 58 0.54 15.36 12.51
C VAL A 58 1.37 15.53 13.78
N GLU A 59 1.63 14.45 14.53
CA GLU A 59 2.50 14.47 15.72
C GLU A 59 3.94 14.92 15.40
N LEU A 60 4.44 14.61 14.21
CA LEU A 60 5.75 15.07 13.74
C LEU A 60 5.77 16.55 13.36
N GLY A 61 4.64 17.26 13.45
CA GLY A 61 4.53 18.70 13.22
C GLY A 61 4.17 19.09 11.79
N TYR A 62 3.70 18.15 10.96
CA TYR A 62 3.23 18.45 9.62
C TYR A 62 1.76 18.92 9.65
N ASP A 63 1.54 20.16 9.22
CA ASP A 63 0.20 20.72 9.01
C ASP A 63 -0.26 20.46 7.58
N VAL A 64 -0.78 19.26 7.35
CA VAL A 64 -1.34 18.83 6.07
C VAL A 64 -2.75 18.31 6.31
N PRO A 65 -3.68 18.50 5.36
CA PRO A 65 -5.04 18.05 5.55
C PRO A 65 -5.15 16.52 5.33
N GLU A 66 -6.22 15.89 5.79
CA GLU A 66 -6.38 14.41 5.71
C GLU A 66 -6.29 13.87 4.28
N GLU A 67 -6.69 14.68 3.29
CA GLU A 67 -6.62 14.31 1.87
C GLU A 67 -5.19 14.04 1.40
N PHE A 68 -4.18 14.58 2.08
CA PHE A 68 -2.78 14.27 1.82
C PHE A 68 -2.48 12.77 1.97
N ALA A 69 -3.18 12.08 2.85
CA ALA A 69 -3.00 10.65 3.10
C ALA A 69 -3.78 9.75 2.11
N LEU A 70 -4.56 10.33 1.20
CA LEU A 70 -5.35 9.63 0.19
C LEU A 70 -4.54 9.40 -1.09
N PHE A 71 -3.46 8.63 -0.96
CA PHE A 71 -2.60 8.31 -2.10
C PHE A 71 -3.37 7.56 -3.20
N PRO A 72 -3.15 7.91 -4.48
CA PRO A 72 -3.82 7.24 -5.58
C PRO A 72 -3.37 5.78 -5.69
N VAL A 73 -4.34 4.88 -5.88
CA VAL A 73 -4.07 3.47 -6.20
C VAL A 73 -3.87 3.33 -7.70
N VAL A 74 -2.78 2.68 -8.10
CA VAL A 74 -2.43 2.45 -9.50
C VAL A 74 -2.23 0.95 -9.77
N LEU A 75 -2.62 0.51 -10.97
CA LEU A 75 -2.30 -0.84 -11.44
C LEU A 75 -0.89 -0.83 -11.99
N LEU A 76 -0.01 -1.66 -11.43
CA LEU A 76 1.37 -1.72 -11.92
C LEU A 76 1.44 -2.24 -13.37
N ASP A 77 0.52 -3.08 -13.81
CA ASP A 77 0.49 -3.61 -15.18
C ASP A 77 0.34 -2.50 -16.24
N THR A 78 -0.41 -1.44 -15.92
CA THR A 78 -0.61 -0.30 -16.83
C THR A 78 0.57 0.67 -16.81
N VAL A 79 1.36 0.69 -15.73
CA VAL A 79 2.55 1.55 -15.59
C VAL A 79 3.80 0.84 -16.12
N SER A 80 3.96 -0.46 -15.85
CA SER A 80 5.13 -1.28 -16.18
C SER A 80 5.41 -1.36 -17.69
N THR A 81 4.35 -1.45 -18.50
CA THR A 81 4.46 -1.46 -19.97
C THR A 81 5.02 -0.16 -20.54
N SER A 82 5.00 0.95 -19.79
CA SER A 82 5.61 2.23 -20.18
C SER A 82 7.05 2.41 -19.68
N TRP A 83 7.49 1.63 -18.67
CA TRP A 83 8.80 1.73 -18.02
C TRP A 83 9.83 0.67 -18.45
N GLN A 84 9.50 -0.19 -19.42
CA GLN A 84 10.41 -1.20 -19.97
C GLN A 84 11.50 -0.66 -20.93
N LEU A 85 11.78 0.64 -20.92
CA LEU A 85 12.96 1.23 -21.56
C LEU A 85 13.92 1.76 -20.49
N GLU A 86 14.54 0.82 -19.78
CA GLU A 86 15.95 0.82 -19.35
C GLU A 86 16.12 -0.02 -18.06
N THR A 87 16.50 -1.28 -18.26
CA THR A 87 17.14 -2.20 -17.29
C THR A 87 16.25 -2.81 -16.19
N GLY A 88 15.75 -4.02 -16.47
CA GLY A 88 15.30 -4.95 -15.43
C GLY A 88 16.48 -5.70 -14.82
N ASN A 89 16.42 -5.98 -13.52
CA ASN A 89 17.42 -6.79 -12.80
C ASN A 89 17.63 -8.13 -13.51
N ASP A 90 18.89 -8.43 -13.83
CA ASP A 90 19.30 -9.73 -14.33
C ASP A 90 19.04 -10.79 -13.25
N LEU A 91 18.01 -11.60 -13.44
CA LEU A 91 17.64 -12.72 -12.57
C LEU A 91 18.68 -13.86 -12.59
N LEU A 92 19.78 -13.71 -13.35
CA LEU A 92 20.91 -14.65 -13.43
C LEU A 92 22.10 -14.26 -12.56
N ALA A 93 21.92 -13.42 -11.52
CA ALA A 93 22.97 -13.17 -10.54
C ALA A 93 23.31 -14.47 -9.76
N HIS A 94 24.27 -15.23 -10.28
CA HIS A 94 24.81 -16.40 -9.62
C HIS A 94 25.59 -15.97 -8.36
N TYR A 95 25.06 -16.30 -7.18
CA TYR A 95 25.81 -16.19 -5.92
C TYR A 95 26.99 -17.16 -5.97
N LYS A 96 28.21 -16.63 -5.92
CA LYS A 96 29.41 -17.44 -5.69
C LYS A 96 29.51 -17.72 -4.18
N LEU A 97 29.56 -19.01 -3.83
CA LEU A 97 29.93 -19.50 -2.50
C LEU A 97 31.40 -19.19 -2.19
#